data_AF-A0A6G7CN05-F1
#
_entry.id   AF-A0A6G7CN05-F1
#
_cell.length_a   1.000
_cell.length_b   1.000
_cell.length_c   1.000
_cell.angle_alpha   90.00
_cell.angle_beta   90.00
_cell.angle_gamma   90.00
#
_symmetry.space_group_name_H-M   'P 1'
#
loop_
_entity.id
_entity.type
_entity.pdbx_description
1 polymer ?
#
loop_
_entity_poly.entity_id
_entity_poly.type
_entity_poly.pdbx_seq_one_letter_code
_entity_poly.pdbx_strand_id
1 'polypeptide(L)'
;MINNFKGTKAWNAYMAYCGFVLHMYRAKTMRQQGLVSEEQCKEHFLSLDPDGRKRILIELMAVQRIDYYDMLALVSVHSNKHGMSIDVSNIDNYQLPELGEMVLESLVHCSNLKDSGLFF
;
A
#
# COMPACT_ATOMS: atom_id res chain seq x y z
N MET A 1 -4.63 12.06 4.01
CA MET A 1 -3.74 12.16 5.18
C MET A 1 -4.12 11.11 6.19
N ILE A 2 -3.15 10.26 6.52
CA ILE A 2 -3.28 9.19 7.48
C ILE A 2 -3.24 9.79 8.89
N ASN A 3 -4.40 9.80 9.56
CA ASN A 3 -4.54 10.44 10.88
C ASN A 3 -4.62 9.43 12.02
N ASN A 4 -4.88 8.15 11.71
CA ASN A 4 -5.13 7.14 12.73
C ASN A 4 -4.75 5.73 12.26
N PHE A 5 -3.45 5.46 12.18
CA PHE A 5 -2.93 4.12 11.89
C PHE A 5 -2.87 3.27 13.18
N LYS A 6 -4.03 2.83 13.67
CA LYS A 6 -4.11 1.91 14.83
C LYS A 6 -5.31 0.96 14.77
N GLY A 7 -5.27 -0.09 15.59
CA GLY A 7 -6.36 -1.05 15.74
C GLY A 7 -6.68 -1.81 14.45
N THR A 8 -7.94 -2.23 14.30
CA THR A 8 -8.38 -3.08 13.17
C THR A 8 -8.23 -2.41 11.81
N LYS A 9 -8.30 -1.08 11.73
CA LYS A 9 -8.11 -0.34 10.47
C LYS A 9 -6.67 -0.40 9.98
N ALA A 10 -5.71 -0.14 10.88
CA ALA A 10 -4.29 -0.31 10.57
C ALA A 10 -3.96 -1.75 10.19
N TRP A 11 -4.49 -2.71 10.95
CA TRP A 11 -4.33 -4.14 10.65
C TRP A 11 -4.81 -4.48 9.24
N ASN A 12 -6.04 -4.10 8.89
CA ASN A 12 -6.62 -4.41 7.58
C ASN A 12 -5.83 -3.73 6.44
N ALA A 13 -5.44 -2.46 6.61
CA ALA A 13 -4.59 -1.76 5.65
C ALA A 13 -3.23 -2.43 5.48
N TYR A 14 -2.64 -2.91 6.57
CA TYR A 14 -1.37 -3.63 6.55
C TYR A 14 -1.49 -5.01 5.89
N MET A 15 -2.56 -5.76 6.15
CA MET A 15 -2.81 -7.04 5.48
C MET A 15 -3.05 -6.89 3.98
N ALA A 16 -3.80 -5.86 3.56
CA ALA A 16 -3.96 -5.50 2.16
C ALA A 16 -2.61 -5.15 1.51
N TYR A 17 -1.77 -4.40 2.23
CA TYR A 17 -0.39 -4.14 1.80
C TYR A 17 0.42 -5.43 1.64
N CYS A 18 0.45 -6.31 2.64
CA CYS A 18 1.21 -7.57 2.60
C CYS A 18 0.78 -8.46 1.42
N GLY A 19 -0.53 -8.62 1.20
CA GLY A 19 -1.07 -9.36 0.06
C GLY A 19 -0.67 -8.72 -1.29
N PHE A 20 -0.66 -7.39 -1.35
CA PHE A 20 -0.23 -6.66 -2.54
C PHE A 20 1.26 -6.88 -2.82
N VAL A 21 2.14 -6.73 -1.82
CA VAL A 21 3.59 -6.82 -2.00
C VAL A 21 4.13 -8.24 -2.12
N LEU A 22 3.34 -9.27 -1.81
CA LEU A 22 3.67 -10.67 -2.13
C LEU A 22 3.95 -10.87 -3.64
N HIS A 23 3.37 -10.02 -4.48
CA HIS A 23 3.53 -10.06 -5.93
C HIS A 23 4.66 -9.16 -6.46
N MET A 24 5.54 -8.64 -5.60
CA MET A 24 6.55 -7.64 -5.96
C MET A 24 7.49 -8.07 -7.09
N TYR A 25 7.77 -9.38 -7.22
CA TYR A 25 8.54 -9.95 -8.34
C TYR A 25 7.97 -9.61 -9.73
N ARG A 26 6.68 -9.23 -9.82
CA ARG A 26 6.02 -8.85 -11.07
C ARG A 26 6.31 -7.40 -11.48
N ALA A 27 6.77 -6.55 -10.57
CA ALA A 27 7.13 -5.17 -10.85
C ALA A 27 8.19 -5.09 -11.95
N LYS A 28 8.12 -4.06 -12.80
CA LYS A 28 8.98 -3.92 -13.98
C LYS A 28 10.46 -3.92 -13.59
N THR A 29 10.82 -3.15 -12.56
CA THR A 29 12.21 -3.04 -12.09
C THR A 29 12.75 -4.37 -11.57
N MET A 30 11.95 -5.12 -10.79
CA MET A 30 12.34 -6.44 -10.28
C MET A 30 12.62 -7.42 -11.42
N ARG A 31 11.73 -7.47 -12.42
CA ARG A 31 11.90 -8.31 -13.62
C ARG A 31 13.13 -7.92 -14.43
N GLN A 32 13.42 -6.63 -14.57
CA GLN A 32 14.60 -6.16 -15.30
C GLN A 32 15.92 -6.49 -14.60
N GLN A 33 15.91 -6.57 -13.27
CA GLN A 33 17.08 -6.94 -12.47
C GLN A 33 17.20 -8.46 -12.26
N GLY A 34 16.25 -9.25 -12.76
CA GLY A 34 16.24 -10.70 -12.56
C GLY A 34 15.97 -11.14 -11.12
N LEU A 35 15.34 -10.29 -10.31
CA LEU A 35 14.96 -10.59 -8.94
C LEU A 35 13.69 -11.45 -8.97
N VAL A 36 13.80 -12.71 -8.54
CA VAL A 36 12.72 -13.71 -8.68
C VAL A 36 12.25 -14.27 -7.35
N SER A 37 13.11 -14.27 -6.32
CA SER A 37 12.69 -14.70 -4.99
C SER A 37 12.06 -13.53 -4.21
N GLU A 38 11.19 -13.88 -3.27
CA GLU A 38 10.59 -12.93 -2.33
C GLU A 38 11.68 -12.19 -1.54
N GLU A 39 12.69 -12.90 -1.06
CA GLU A 39 13.81 -12.35 -0.29
C GLU A 39 14.62 -11.33 -1.11
N GLN A 40 14.97 -11.65 -2.35
CA GLN A 40 15.66 -10.73 -3.26
C GLN A 40 14.87 -9.45 -3.52
N CYS A 41 13.56 -9.59 -3.77
CA CYS A 41 12.69 -8.45 -4.00
C CYS A 41 12.57 -7.59 -2.73
N LYS A 42 12.47 -8.23 -1.56
CA LYS A 42 12.43 -7.56 -0.26
C LYS A 42 13.72 -6.78 0.01
N GLU A 43 14.88 -7.41 -0.11
CA GLU A 43 16.18 -6.77 0.11
C GLU A 43 16.37 -5.57 -0.80
N HIS A 44 16.07 -5.74 -2.10
CA HIS A 44 16.12 -4.62 -3.05
C HIS A 44 15.17 -3.50 -2.63
N PHE A 45 13.91 -3.80 -2.38
CA PHE A 45 12.90 -2.81 -2.03
C PHE A 45 13.23 -2.03 -0.76
N LEU A 46 13.73 -2.71 0.29
CA LEU A 46 14.11 -2.08 1.55
C LEU A 46 15.41 -1.26 1.45
N SER A 47 16.26 -1.55 0.45
CA SER A 47 17.46 -0.74 0.17
C SER A 47 17.15 0.60 -0.51
N LEU A 48 15.94 0.76 -1.05
CA LEU A 48 15.51 1.97 -1.76
C LEU A 48 15.05 3.06 -0.79
N ASP A 49 15.26 4.30 -1.20
CA ASP A 49 14.65 5.46 -0.56
C ASP A 49 13.10 5.45 -0.71
N PRO A 50 12.37 6.31 0.01
CA PRO A 50 10.91 6.34 -0.07
C PRO A 50 10.37 6.52 -1.50
N ASP A 51 11.03 7.31 -2.35
CA ASP A 51 10.60 7.56 -3.73
C ASP A 51 10.82 6.33 -4.62
N GLY A 52 11.93 5.62 -4.43
CA GLY A 52 12.20 4.34 -5.08
C GLY A 52 11.17 3.29 -4.69
N ARG A 53 10.83 3.18 -3.41
CA ARG A 53 9.75 2.28 -2.94
C ARG A 53 8.40 2.65 -3.53
N LYS A 54 8.05 3.93 -3.54
CA LYS A 54 6.82 4.44 -4.19
C LYS A 54 6.77 4.04 -5.67
N ARG A 55 7.88 4.17 -6.40
CA ARG A 55 7.97 3.77 -7.81
C ARG A 55 7.72 2.27 -8.01
N ILE A 56 8.33 1.41 -7.19
CA ILE A 56 8.09 -0.04 -7.26
C ILE A 56 6.62 -0.37 -7.01
N LEU A 57 5.98 0.28 -6.02
CA LEU A 57 4.55 0.08 -5.73
C LEU A 57 3.67 0.48 -6.92
N ILE A 58 3.95 1.61 -7.59
CA ILE A 58 3.24 2.04 -8.81
C ILE A 58 3.42 1.02 -9.94
N GLU A 59 4.65 0.54 -10.16
CA GLU A 59 4.92 -0.49 -11.17
C GLU A 59 4.15 -1.79 -10.89
N LEU A 60 3.99 -2.14 -9.61
CA LEU A 60 3.22 -3.30 -9.19
C LEU A 60 1.71 -3.07 -9.41
N MET A 61 1.17 -1.87 -9.16
CA MET A 61 -0.24 -1.54 -9.40
C MET A 61 -0.64 -1.71 -10.88
N ALA A 62 0.31 -1.59 -11.82
CA ALA A 62 0.07 -1.81 -13.24
C ALA A 62 -0.17 -3.29 -13.60
N VAL A 63 0.19 -4.24 -12.73
CA VAL A 63 0.12 -5.69 -13.01
C VAL A 63 -0.61 -6.49 -11.93
N GLN A 64 -0.73 -5.94 -10.72
CA GLN A 64 -1.45 -6.49 -9.59
C GLN A 64 -2.63 -5.59 -9.26
N ARG A 65 -3.84 -6.12 -9.38
CA ARG A 65 -5.07 -5.40 -9.05
C ARG A 65 -5.19 -5.31 -7.53
N ILE A 66 -5.50 -4.11 -7.04
CA ILE A 66 -6.05 -3.89 -5.70
C ILE A 66 -7.56 -4.01 -5.83
N ASP A 67 -8.17 -4.98 -5.16
CA ASP A 67 -9.62 -5.16 -5.25
C ASP A 67 -10.38 -4.17 -4.38
N TYR A 68 -11.72 -4.26 -4.41
CA TYR A 68 -12.58 -3.34 -3.67
C TYR A 68 -12.34 -3.38 -2.15
N TYR A 69 -12.14 -4.56 -1.57
CA TYR A 69 -11.99 -4.71 -0.13
C TYR A 69 -10.61 -4.24 0.34
N ASP A 70 -9.56 -4.57 -0.43
CA ASP A 70 -8.21 -4.07 -0.15
C ASP A 70 -8.14 -2.55 -0.31
N MET A 71 -8.79 -2.00 -1.34
CA MET A 71 -8.89 -0.56 -1.53
C MET A 71 -9.59 0.10 -0.35
N LEU A 72 -10.75 -0.42 0.08
CA LEU A 72 -11.46 0.08 1.27
C LEU A 72 -10.59 0.04 2.53
N ALA A 73 -9.88 -1.07 2.75
CA ALA A 73 -8.98 -1.21 3.89
C ALA A 73 -7.89 -0.13 3.87
N LEU A 74 -7.25 0.06 2.71
CA LEU A 74 -6.19 1.05 2.52
C LEU A 74 -6.69 2.49 2.67
N VAL A 75 -7.89 2.85 2.22
CA VAL A 75 -8.41 4.21 2.41
C VAL A 75 -8.97 4.43 3.83
N SER A 76 -9.33 3.38 4.55
CA SER A 76 -9.96 3.51 5.88
C SER A 76 -9.06 4.13 6.96
N VAL A 77 -7.74 4.12 6.77
CA VAL A 77 -6.78 4.78 7.69
C VAL A 77 -6.67 6.30 7.47
N HIS A 78 -7.28 6.81 6.40
CA HIS A 78 -7.43 8.23 6.14
C HIS A 78 -8.65 8.79 6.83
N SER A 79 -8.68 10.11 6.99
CA SER A 79 -9.84 10.82 7.50
C SER A 79 -10.17 12.01 6.60
N ASN A 80 -11.46 12.35 6.54
CA ASN A 80 -11.94 13.55 5.88
C ASN A 80 -11.59 14.82 6.67
N LYS A 81 -11.97 15.99 6.13
CA LYS A 81 -11.75 17.31 6.76
C LYS A 81 -12.36 17.48 8.15
N HIS A 82 -13.28 16.61 8.56
CA HIS A 82 -13.93 16.60 9.87
C HIS A 82 -13.35 15.54 10.82
N GLY A 83 -12.28 14.84 10.42
CA GLY A 83 -11.66 13.78 11.22
C GLY A 83 -12.43 12.45 11.21
N MET A 84 -13.45 12.31 10.36
CA MET A 84 -14.15 11.04 10.19
C MET A 84 -13.38 10.16 9.22
N SER A 85 -13.17 8.90 9.61
CA SER A 85 -12.51 7.91 8.76
C SER A 85 -13.32 7.61 7.50
N ILE A 86 -12.61 7.29 6.42
CA ILE A 86 -13.24 6.93 5.15
C ILE A 86 -13.75 5.49 5.23
N ASP A 87 -14.99 5.28 4.81
CA ASP A 87 -15.61 3.96 4.75
C ASP A 87 -16.66 3.89 3.63
N VAL A 88 -17.35 2.75 3.54
CA VAL A 88 -18.38 2.49 2.52
C VAL A 88 -19.50 3.53 2.48
N SER A 89 -19.78 4.23 3.57
CA SER A 89 -20.86 5.23 3.62
C SER A 89 -20.47 6.57 2.99
N ASN A 90 -19.17 6.83 2.84
CA ASN A 90 -18.67 8.15 2.45
C ASN A 90 -17.61 8.12 1.34
N ILE A 91 -17.18 6.94 0.89
CA ILE A 91 -16.15 6.78 -0.15
C ILE A 91 -16.56 7.35 -1.51
N ASP A 92 -17.85 7.32 -1.85
CA ASP A 92 -18.36 7.85 -3.12
C ASP A 92 -18.30 9.38 -3.22
N ASN A 93 -17.94 10.07 -2.13
CA ASN A 93 -17.68 11.52 -2.15
C ASN A 93 -16.31 11.88 -2.75
N TYR A 94 -15.43 10.90 -2.94
CA TYR A 94 -14.06 11.12 -3.42
C TYR A 94 -13.94 10.79 -4.91
N GLN A 95 -13.21 11.63 -5.63
CA GLN A 95 -12.89 11.41 -7.03
C GLN A 95 -11.81 10.34 -7.17
N LEU A 96 -11.76 9.71 -8.35
CA LEU A 96 -10.77 8.68 -8.67
C LEU A 96 -9.32 9.09 -8.37
N PRO A 97 -8.85 10.32 -8.71
CA PRO A 97 -7.48 10.74 -8.38
C PRO A 97 -7.22 10.79 -6.87
N GLU A 98 -8.19 11.23 -6.08
CA GLU A 98 -8.07 11.32 -4.61
C GLU A 98 -7.97 9.93 -4.00
N LEU A 99 -8.80 8.99 -4.44
CA LEU A 99 -8.73 7.59 -4.00
C LEU A 99 -7.40 6.95 -4.37
N GLY A 100 -6.92 7.19 -5.60
CA GLY A 100 -5.64 6.68 -6.07
C GLY A 100 -4.46 7.20 -5.23
N GLU A 101 -4.48 8.48 -4.87
CA GLU A 101 -3.45 9.07 -4.00
C GLU A 101 -3.50 8.50 -2.58
N MET A 102 -4.69 8.36 -1.99
CA MET A 102 -4.85 7.78 -0.65
C MET A 102 -4.37 6.33 -0.58
N VAL A 103 -4.70 5.52 -1.58
CA VAL A 103 -4.23 4.14 -1.70
C VAL A 103 -2.70 4.11 -1.74
N LEU A 104 -2.08 4.95 -2.56
CA LEU A 104 -0.63 5.00 -2.68
C LEU A 104 0.04 5.52 -1.40
N GLU A 105 -0.52 6.55 -0.76
CA GLU A 105 -0.06 7.08 0.53
C GLU A 105 -0.10 5.96 1.60
N SER A 106 -1.17 5.16 1.65
CA SER A 106 -1.29 4.03 2.57
C SER A 106 -0.27 2.94 2.31
N LEU A 107 -0.06 2.54 1.04
CA LEU A 107 0.95 1.54 0.69
C LEU A 107 2.36 1.99 1.06
N VAL A 108 2.71 3.25 0.78
CA VAL A 108 4.00 3.83 1.14
C VAL A 108 4.13 3.92 2.66
N HIS A 109 3.08 4.32 3.37
CA HIS A 109 3.08 4.34 4.84
C HIS A 109 3.37 2.96 5.42
N CYS A 110 2.64 1.93 4.98
CA CYS A 110 2.87 0.54 5.40
C CYS A 110 4.31 0.09 5.11
N SER A 111 4.88 0.47 3.96
CA SER A 111 6.27 0.12 3.61
C SER A 111 7.35 0.75 4.50
N ASN A 112 6.99 1.79 5.27
CA ASN A 112 7.89 2.48 6.20
C ASN A 112 7.75 2.00 7.64
N LEU A 113 6.75 1.18 7.96
CA LEU A 113 6.59 0.63 9.29
C LEU A 113 7.65 -0.44 9.50
N LYS A 114 8.58 -0.18 10.43
CA LYS A 114 9.50 -1.21 10.92
C LYS A 114 8.67 -2.31 11.57
N ASP A 115 8.57 -3.45 10.90
CA ASP A 115 8.24 -4.76 11.45
C ASP A 115 7.00 -4.73 12.37
N SER A 116 5.81 -4.76 11.74
CA SER A 116 4.53 -4.89 12.48
C SER A 116 4.29 -6.34 12.95
N GLY A 117 5.32 -7.20 12.89
CA GLY A 117 5.28 -8.60 13.32
C GLY A 117 4.67 -9.58 12.32
N LEU A 118 4.28 -9.15 11.12
CA LEU A 118 3.61 -10.00 10.13
C LEU A 118 4.11 -9.74 8.73
N PHE A 119 5.17 -10.50 8.40
CA PHE A 119 6.01 -10.33 7.22
C PHE A 119 6.73 -8.97 7.22
N PHE A 120 8.03 -9.02 6.94
CA PHE A 120 9.05 -7.95 7.03
C PHE A 120 9.85 -7.90 8.32
#